data_AF-A0A3Q9WRS5-F1
#
_entry.id   AF-A0A3Q9WRS5-F1
#
_cell.length_a   1.000
_cell.length_b   1.000
_cell.length_c   1.000
_cell.angle_alpha   90.00
_cell.angle_beta   90.00
_cell.angle_gamma   90.00
#
_symmetry.space_group_name_H-M   'P 1'
#
loop_
_entity.id
_entity.type
_entity.pdbx_description
1 polymer ?
#
loop_
_entity_poly.entity_id
_entity_poly.type
_entity_poly.pdbx_seq_one_letter_code
_entity_poly.pdbx_strand_id
1 'polypeptide(L)' 'MANILPSILVPLVGLFLPAVTMSLLYLYIQKDEIL' A
#
# COMPACT_ATOMS: atom_id res chain seq x y z
N MET A 1 -10.37 27.89 7.18
CA MET A 1 -9.20 27.01 7.41
C MET A 1 -9.33 25.80 6.50
N ALA A 2 -8.35 25.54 5.63
CA ALA A 2 -8.39 24.38 4.74
C ALA A 2 -7.94 23.13 5.50
N ASN A 3 -8.80 22.13 5.58
CA ASN A 3 -8.45 20.83 6.17
C ASN A 3 -7.69 20.02 5.13
N ILE A 4 -6.35 19.98 5.24
CA ILE A 4 -5.45 19.28 4.30
C ILE A 4 -5.35 17.77 4.54
N LEU A 5 -5.88 17.29 5.68
CA LEU A 5 -5.80 15.87 6.05
C LEU A 5 -6.41 14.94 4.99
N PRO A 6 -7.62 15.18 4.46
CA PRO A 6 -8.22 14.31 3.45
C PRO A 6 -7.37 14.24 2.17
N SER A 7 -6.85 15.39 1.72
CA SER A 7 -6.05 15.47 0.49
C SER A 7 -4.72 14.72 0.56
N ILE A 8 -4.20 14.45 1.77
CA ILE A 8 -2.97 13.69 1.97
C ILE A 8 -3.29 12.22 2.27
N LEU A 9 -4.26 11.96 3.15
CA LEU A 9 -4.58 10.61 3.60
C LEU A 9 -5.29 9.79 2.54
N VAL A 10 -6.16 10.40 1.73
CA VAL A 10 -6.87 9.69 0.65
C VAL A 10 -5.90 9.08 -0.37
N PRO A 11 -4.95 9.82 -0.97
CA PRO A 11 -3.99 9.21 -1.88
C PRO A 11 -3.00 8.27 -1.17
N LEU A 12 -2.62 8.56 0.08
CA LEU A 12 -1.71 7.69 0.83
C LEU A 12 -2.33 6.32 1.12
N VAL A 13 -3.61 6.27 1.52
CA VAL A 13 -4.31 5.02 1.84
C VAL A 13 -4.93 4.35 0.61
N GLY A 14 -5.34 5.14 -0.39
CA GLY A 14 -6.01 4.63 -1.60
C GLY A 14 -5.05 4.22 -2.72
N LEU A 15 -3.83 4.75 -2.76
CA LEU A 15 -2.87 4.49 -3.83
C LEU A 15 -1.52 3.98 -3.32
N PHE A 16 -0.89 4.72 -2.39
CA PHE A 16 0.45 4.36 -1.94
C PHE A 16 0.47 3.09 -1.08
N LEU A 17 -0.37 3.04 -0.04
CA LEU A 17 -0.48 1.88 0.85
C LEU A 17 -0.88 0.61 0.08
N PRO A 18 -1.87 0.63 -0.83
CA PRO A 18 -2.23 -0.55 -1.61
C PRO A 18 -1.12 -0.96 -2.57
N ALA A 19 -0.45 -0.02 -3.25
CA ALA A 19 0.66 -0.34 -4.13
C ALA A 19 1.80 -1.04 -3.38
N VAL A 20 2.23 -0.48 -2.25
CA VAL A 20 3.28 -1.06 -1.40
C VAL A 20 2.84 -2.43 -0.86
N THR A 21 1.62 -2.53 -0.33
CA THR A 21 1.11 -3.78 0.24
C THR A 21 1.01 -4.88 -0.82
N MET A 22 0.49 -4.56 -2.01
CA MET A 22 0.39 -5.53 -3.10
C MET A 22 1.78 -5.97 -3.60
N SER A 23 2.75 -5.06 -3.70
CA SER A 23 4.12 -5.43 -4.04
C SER A 23 4.76 -6.32 -2.98
N LEU A 24 4.60 -6.00 -1.70
CA LEU A 24 5.11 -6.81 -0.60
C LEU A 24 4.44 -8.18 -0.53
N LEU A 25 3.12 -8.24 -0.71
CA LEU A 25 2.37 -9.50 -0.76
C LEU A 25 2.78 -10.35 -1.96
N TYR A 26 2.99 -9.75 -3.13
CA TYR A 26 3.52 -10.45 -4.30
C TYR A 26 4.88 -11.09 -3.98
N LEU A 27 5.81 -10.32 -3.40
CA LEU A 27 7.11 -10.84 -2.99
C LEU A 27 6.99 -11.91 -1.89
N TYR A 28 6.03 -11.79 -0.97
CA TYR A 28 5.80 -12.78 0.08
C TYR A 28 5.25 -14.11 -0.47
N ILE A 29 4.34 -14.07 -1.44
CA ILE A 29 3.77 -15.26 -2.08
C ILE A 29 4.77 -15.91 -3.04
N GLN A 30 5.56 -15.10 -3.75
CA GLN A 30 6.61 -15.57 -4.66
C GLN A 30 7.86 -16.06 -3.95
N LYS A 31 8.03 -15.74 -2.67
CA LYS A 31 8.97 -16.47 -1.83
C LYS A 31 8.40 -17.86 -1.72
N ASP A 32 8.80 -18.73 -2.64
CA ASP A 32 8.51 -20.15 -2.61
C ASP A 32 8.67 -20.61 -1.16
N GLU A 33 7.55 -20.93 -0.50
CA GLU A 33 7.57 -22.02 0.46
C GLU A 33 7.94 -23.25 -0.39
N ILE A 34 9.24 -23.38 -0.66
CA ILE A 34 9.89 -24.63 -1.01
C ILE A 34 9.70 -25.47 0.26
N LEU A 35 8.53 -26.08 0.40
CA LEU A 35 8.36 -27.24 1.24
C LEU A 35 9.10 -28.41 0.61
#